data_AF-A0AAV0XUT0-F1
#
_entry.id   AF-A0AAV0XUT0-F1
#
_cell.length_a   1.000
_cell.length_b   1.000
_cell.length_c   1.000
_cell.angle_alpha   90.00
_cell.angle_beta   90.00
_cell.angle_gamma   90.00
#
_symmetry.space_group_name_H-M   'P 1'
#
loop_
_entity.id
_entity.type
_entity.pdbx_description
1 polymer ?
#
loop_
_entity_poly.entity_id
_entity_poly.type
_entity_poly.pdbx_seq_one_letter_code
_entity_poly.pdbx_strand_id
1 'polypeptide(L)'
;MVITELLEIVNRIKPMHDKYAIDELVKTHNRTILRLPPYHCELNPIELAWSSVKNHVKMNNTTYKLSDVKQLLMEGIEKVDDTMWKNFISHTTSVEDKFYEVDFLIDEVLSAELQPTVLTLGNTSSDSEESN
;
A
#
# COMPACT_ATOMS: atom_id res chain seq x y z
N MET A 1 -12.46 -12.51 3.12
CA MET A 1 -12.72 -12.35 1.67
C MET A 1 -11.57 -11.50 1.19
N VAL A 2 -10.65 -12.11 0.45
CA VAL A 2 -9.31 -11.57 0.20
C VAL A 2 -9.38 -10.48 -0.87
N ILE A 3 -8.44 -9.54 -0.88
CA ILE A 3 -8.34 -8.45 -1.90
C ILE A 3 -8.45 -8.99 -3.33
N THR A 4 -7.90 -10.18 -3.60
CA THR A 4 -7.97 -10.86 -4.91
C THR A 4 -9.40 -11.15 -5.36
N GLU A 5 -10.27 -11.59 -4.45
CA GLU A 5 -11.68 -11.90 -4.74
C GLU A 5 -12.48 -10.61 -5.03
N LEU A 6 -12.16 -9.52 -4.32
CA LEU A 6 -12.75 -8.20 -4.57
C LEU A 6 -12.35 -7.65 -5.95
N LEU A 7 -11.10 -7.87 -6.38
CA LEU A 7 -10.62 -7.44 -7.70
C LEU A 7 -11.38 -8.09 -8.84
N GLU A 8 -11.78 -9.37 -8.72
CA GLU A 8 -12.61 -10.04 -9.72
C GLU A 8 -13.98 -9.38 -9.88
N ILE A 9 -14.61 -9.02 -8.76
CA ILE A 9 -15.90 -8.33 -8.73
C ILE A 9 -15.76 -6.94 -9.38
N VAL A 10 -14.73 -6.18 -9.01
CA VAL A 10 -14.44 -4.87 -9.59
C VAL A 10 -14.25 -4.97 -11.09
N ASN A 11 -13.50 -5.97 -11.58
CA ASN A 11 -13.26 -6.17 -13.01
C ASN A 11 -14.54 -6.45 -13.82
N ARG A 12 -15.54 -7.11 -13.21
CA ARG A 12 -16.84 -7.34 -13.84
C ARG A 12 -17.70 -6.07 -13.92
N ILE A 13 -17.61 -5.21 -12.91
CA ILE A 13 -18.47 -4.02 -12.76
C ILE A 13 -17.87 -2.81 -13.48
N LYS A 14 -16.54 -2.66 -13.47
CA LYS A 14 -15.80 -1.52 -14.04
C LYS A 14 -16.19 -1.16 -15.48
N PRO A 15 -16.44 -2.09 -16.41
CA PRO A 15 -16.86 -1.76 -17.78
C PRO A 15 -18.25 -1.12 -17.88
N MET A 16 -19.08 -1.26 -16.84
CA MET A 16 -20.45 -0.71 -16.79
C MET A 16 -20.49 0.76 -16.33
N HIS A 17 -19.34 1.32 -15.94
CA HIS A 17 -19.21 2.70 -15.47
C HIS A 17 -18.41 3.57 -16.45
N ASP A 18 -18.55 4.88 -16.31
CA ASP A 18 -17.81 5.86 -17.09
C ASP A 18 -16.30 5.67 -16.94
N LYS A 19 -15.59 5.75 -18.07
CA LYS A 19 -14.14 5.61 -18.11
C LYS A 19 -13.49 6.94 -17.81
N TYR A 20 -12.37 6.92 -17.09
CA TYR A 20 -11.57 8.12 -16.89
C TYR A 20 -10.92 8.55 -18.20
N ALA A 21 -10.99 9.85 -18.51
CA ALA A 21 -10.37 10.41 -19.72
C ALA A 21 -8.87 10.08 -19.83
N ILE A 22 -8.17 10.05 -18.69
CA ILE A 22 -6.75 9.70 -18.64
C ILE A 22 -6.50 8.23 -19.01
N ASP A 23 -7.40 7.31 -18.63
CA ASP A 23 -7.28 5.89 -18.96
C ASP A 23 -7.35 5.69 -20.48
N GLU A 24 -8.26 6.40 -21.17
CA GLU A 24 -8.38 6.33 -22.62
C GLU A 24 -7.15 6.97 -23.32
N LEU A 25 -6.66 8.10 -22.82
CA LEU A 25 -5.44 8.74 -23.35
C LEU A 25 -4.21 7.84 -23.24
N VAL A 26 -4.02 7.17 -22.10
CA VAL A 26 -2.84 6.33 -21.88
C VAL A 26 -2.92 5.03 -22.71
N LYS A 27 -4.14 4.51 -22.96
CA LYS A 27 -4.36 3.40 -23.89
C LYS A 27 -3.95 3.71 -25.33
N THR A 28 -4.17 4.94 -25.83
CA THR A 28 -3.71 5.30 -27.18
C THR A 28 -2.19 5.23 -27.33
N HIS A 29 -1.46 5.28 -26.22
CA HIS A 29 0.00 5.18 -26.17
C HIS A 29 0.49 3.77 -25.78
N ASN A 30 -0.40 2.77 -25.77
CA ASN A 30 -0.12 1.39 -25.36
C ASN A 30 0.55 1.29 -23.98
N ARG A 31 0.07 2.10 -23.02
CA ARG A 31 0.54 2.13 -21.65
C ARG A 31 -0.61 1.76 -20.70
N THR A 32 -0.25 1.30 -19.50
CA THR A 32 -1.19 1.01 -18.43
C THR A 32 -0.99 2.02 -17.31
N ILE A 33 -2.10 2.52 -16.75
CA ILE A 33 -2.05 3.40 -15.58
C ILE A 33 -1.93 2.56 -14.31
N LEU A 34 -0.88 2.82 -13.54
CA LEU A 34 -0.77 2.36 -12.17
C LEU A 34 -1.48 3.37 -11.25
N ARG A 35 -2.47 2.90 -10.49
CA ARG A 35 -3.16 3.71 -9.48
C ARG A 35 -2.63 3.35 -8.12
N LEU A 36 -2.17 4.36 -7.38
CA LEU A 36 -1.60 4.18 -6.05
C LEU A 36 -2.69 4.42 -4.99
N PRO A 37 -2.65 3.69 -3.87
CA PRO A 37 -3.60 3.88 -2.78
C PRO A 37 -3.42 5.28 -2.14
N PRO A 38 -4.52 5.96 -1.79
CA PRO A 38 -4.45 7.26 -1.14
C PRO A 38 -3.83 7.13 0.26
N TYR A 39 -3.08 8.14 0.70
CA TYR A 39 -2.42 8.20 2.02
C TYR A 39 -1.34 7.14 2.31
N HIS A 40 -0.90 6.39 1.31
CA HIS A 40 0.17 5.38 1.42
C HIS A 40 1.37 5.77 0.55
N CYS A 41 2.11 6.80 0.98
CA CYS A 41 3.25 7.32 0.23
C CYS A 41 4.42 6.32 0.17
N GLU A 42 4.49 5.38 1.11
CA GLU A 42 5.43 4.27 1.15
C GLU A 42 5.28 3.31 -0.05
N LEU A 43 4.09 3.28 -0.65
CA LEU A 43 3.80 2.52 -1.88
C LEU A 43 4.04 3.34 -3.15
N ASN A 44 4.61 4.54 -3.04
CA ASN A 44 4.91 5.41 -4.17
C ASN A 44 6.42 5.63 -4.33
N PRO A 45 7.10 4.96 -5.29
CA PRO A 45 8.55 5.00 -5.41
C PRO A 45 9.08 6.39 -5.80
N ILE A 46 8.26 7.25 -6.42
CA ILE A 46 8.66 8.62 -6.75
C ILE A 46 8.90 9.48 -5.50
N GLU A 47 8.32 9.13 -4.36
CA GLU A 47 8.52 9.85 -3.10
C GLU A 47 9.96 9.69 -2.59
N LEU A 48 10.58 8.52 -2.82
CA LEU A 48 11.99 8.26 -2.51
C LEU A 48 12.91 9.08 -3.43
N ALA A 49 12.59 9.13 -4.72
CA ALA A 49 13.30 9.98 -5.67
C ALA A 49 13.20 11.46 -5.26
N TRP A 50 11.98 11.93 -4.96
CA TRP A 50 11.76 13.29 -4.49
C TRP A 50 12.47 13.59 -3.17
N SER A 51 12.55 12.62 -2.26
CA SER A 51 13.33 12.77 -1.03
C SER A 51 14.80 13.04 -1.33
N SER A 52 15.41 12.28 -2.25
CA SER A 52 16.78 12.50 -2.71
C SER A 52 16.98 13.89 -3.33
N VAL A 53 16.10 14.27 -4.25
CA VAL A 53 16.15 15.58 -4.93
C VAL A 53 16.00 16.73 -3.92
N LYS A 54 15.01 16.67 -3.04
CA LYS A 54 14.77 17.67 -1.99
C LYS A 54 15.96 17.78 -1.04
N ASN A 55 16.57 16.65 -0.68
CA ASN A 55 17.76 16.64 0.17
C ASN A 55 18.94 17.31 -0.54
N HIS A 56 19.15 17.04 -1.83
CA HIS A 56 20.18 17.71 -2.62
C HIS A 56 19.99 19.23 -2.63
N VAL A 57 18.78 19.71 -2.95
CA VAL A 57 18.47 21.15 -2.92
C VAL A 57 18.71 21.72 -1.52
N LYS A 58 18.20 21.07 -0.47
CA LYS A 58 18.35 21.53 0.93
C LYS A 58 19.82 21.70 1.34
N MET A 59 20.69 20.76 0.95
CA MET A 59 22.10 20.77 1.33
C MET A 59 22.93 21.81 0.56
N ASN A 60 22.48 22.23 -0.62
CA ASN A 60 23.27 23.07 -1.52
C ASN A 60 22.67 24.47 -1.73
N ASN A 61 21.45 24.72 -1.25
CA ASN A 61 20.81 26.01 -1.35
C ASN A 61 21.40 27.00 -0.32
N THR A 62 22.34 27.82 -0.77
CA THR A 62 23.01 28.84 0.05
C THR A 62 22.46 30.25 -0.17
N THR A 63 21.89 30.52 -1.34
CA THR A 63 21.45 31.86 -1.75
C THR A 63 19.96 32.10 -1.50
N TYR A 64 19.16 31.03 -1.36
CA TYR A 64 17.71 31.06 -1.21
C TYR A 64 16.97 31.77 -2.35
N LYS A 65 17.62 31.94 -3.51
CA LYS A 65 17.02 32.53 -4.71
C LYS A 65 16.34 31.45 -5.54
N LEU A 66 15.17 31.78 -6.10
CA LEU A 66 14.39 30.83 -6.89
C LEU A 66 15.12 30.34 -8.15
N SER A 67 15.93 31.20 -8.78
CA SER A 67 16.78 30.83 -9.93
C SER A 67 17.73 29.69 -9.57
N ASP A 68 18.35 29.79 -8.41
CA ASP A 68 19.40 28.88 -7.96
C ASP A 68 18.78 27.58 -7.46
N VAL A 69 17.63 27.67 -6.79
CA VAL A 69 16.79 26.51 -6.45
C VAL A 69 16.36 25.74 -7.69
N LYS A 70 15.96 26.43 -8.77
CA LYS A 70 15.60 25.78 -10.04
C LYS A 70 16.79 25.03 -10.64
N GLN A 71 17.99 25.59 -10.59
CA GLN A 71 19.20 24.92 -11.05
C GLN A 71 19.49 23.67 -10.21
N LEU A 72 19.51 23.81 -8.88
CA LEU A 72 19.72 22.69 -7.95
C LEU A 72 18.67 21.59 -8.11
N LEU A 73 17.43 21.95 -8.45
CA LEU A 73 16.37 20.99 -8.73
C LEU A 73 16.71 20.14 -9.97
N MET A 74 17.13 20.76 -11.06
CA MET A 74 17.54 20.05 -12.28
C MET A 74 18.74 19.14 -12.01
N GLU A 75 19.76 19.64 -11.31
CA GLU A 75 20.93 18.84 -10.89
C GLU A 75 20.54 17.67 -9.97
N GLY A 76 19.57 17.88 -9.08
CA GLY A 76 19.04 16.84 -8.19
C GLY A 76 18.31 15.74 -8.96
N ILE A 77 17.54 16.11 -9.98
CA ILE A 77 16.85 15.15 -10.86
C ILE A 77 17.87 14.32 -11.64
N GLU A 78 18.90 14.95 -12.22
CA GLU A 78 19.97 14.25 -12.95
C GLU A 78 20.78 13.28 -12.08
N LYS A 79 20.87 13.53 -10.78
CA LYS A 79 21.52 12.63 -9.82
C LYS A 79 20.73 11.36 -9.53
N VAL A 80 19.43 11.33 -9.79
CA VAL A 80 18.64 10.11 -9.66
C VAL A 80 18.92 9.24 -10.88
N ASP A 81 19.94 8.39 -10.77
CA ASP A 81 20.34 7.47 -11.82
C ASP A 81 19.45 6.22 -11.89
N ASP A 82 19.73 5.37 -12.88
CA ASP A 82 18.97 4.14 -13.12
C ASP A 82 19.09 3.14 -11.96
N THR A 83 20.24 3.13 -11.27
CA THR A 83 20.51 2.24 -10.15
C THR A 83 19.71 2.67 -8.93
N MET A 84 19.71 3.96 -8.61
CA MET A 84 18.87 4.55 -7.57
C MET A 84 17.39 4.29 -7.85
N TRP A 85 16.93 4.49 -9.08
CA TRP A 85 15.55 4.24 -9.44
C TRP A 85 15.15 2.77 -9.23
N LYS A 86 15.97 1.82 -9.67
CA LYS A 86 15.74 0.38 -9.42
C LYS A 86 15.66 0.07 -7.92
N ASN A 87 16.52 0.69 -7.11
CA ASN A 87 16.51 0.51 -5.66
C ASN A 87 15.23 1.09 -5.02
N PHE A 88 14.73 2.23 -5.50
CA PHE A 88 13.47 2.80 -5.02
C PHE A 88 12.29 1.88 -5.31
N ILE A 89 12.22 1.34 -6.53
CA ILE A 89 11.20 0.35 -6.90
C ILE A 89 11.29 -0.89 -6.02
N SER A 90 12.50 -1.46 -5.86
CA SER A 90 12.72 -2.63 -5.01
C SER A 90 12.31 -2.38 -3.55
N HIS A 91 12.55 -1.18 -3.03
CA HIS A 91 12.12 -0.83 -1.67
C HIS A 91 10.59 -0.80 -1.59
N THR A 92 9.92 -0.12 -2.52
CA THR A 92 8.46 -0.06 -2.55
C THR A 92 7.82 -1.44 -2.67
N THR A 93 8.34 -2.33 -3.54
CA THR A 93 7.86 -3.72 -3.62
C THR A 93 8.04 -4.45 -2.30
N SER A 94 9.17 -4.26 -1.60
CA SER A 94 9.37 -4.90 -0.28
C SER A 94 8.43 -4.40 0.81
N VAL A 95 7.91 -3.17 0.69
CA VAL A 95 6.88 -2.63 1.57
C VAL A 95 5.51 -3.22 1.21
N GLU A 96 5.21 -3.32 -0.08
CA GLU A 96 4.00 -3.97 -0.58
C GLU A 96 3.91 -5.43 -0.11
N ASP A 97 5.00 -6.20 -0.23
CA ASP A 97 5.07 -7.60 0.22
C ASP A 97 4.73 -7.74 1.71
N LYS A 98 5.23 -6.84 2.56
CA LYS A 98 4.90 -6.82 3.99
C LYS A 98 3.43 -6.53 4.26
N PHE A 99 2.80 -5.67 3.46
CA PHE A 99 1.37 -5.41 3.60
C PHE A 99 0.54 -6.63 3.23
N TYR A 100 0.94 -7.38 2.19
CA TYR A 100 0.31 -8.66 1.88
C TYR A 100 0.47 -9.67 3.02
N GLU A 101 1.66 -9.80 3.61
CA GLU A 101 1.88 -10.70 4.75
C GLU A 101 0.96 -10.35 5.94
N VAL A 102 0.80 -9.06 6.25
CA VAL A 102 -0.10 -8.61 7.32
C VAL A 102 -1.56 -8.92 6.99
N ASP A 103 -2.00 -8.70 5.75
CA ASP A 103 -3.37 -8.99 5.31
C ASP A 103 -3.70 -10.48 5.49
N PHE A 104 -2.80 -11.37 5.06
CA PHE A 104 -2.97 -12.82 5.23
C PHE A 104 -3.02 -13.24 6.70
N LEU A 105 -2.16 -12.67 7.55
CA LEU A 105 -2.15 -12.97 8.98
C LEU A 105 -3.44 -12.53 9.68
N ILE A 106 -3.97 -11.36 9.34
CA ILE A 106 -5.22 -10.85 9.89
C ILE A 106 -6.38 -11.78 9.52
N ASP A 107 -6.47 -12.19 8.25
CA ASP A 107 -7.51 -13.11 7.79
C ASP A 107 -7.42 -14.48 8.50
N GLU A 108 -6.21 -15.01 8.70
CA GLU A 108 -6.00 -16.26 9.46
C GLU A 108 -6.50 -16.12 10.89
N VAL A 109 -6.11 -15.07 11.61
CA VAL A 109 -6.52 -14.82 13.00
C VAL A 109 -8.04 -14.66 13.11
N LEU A 110 -8.65 -13.84 12.25
CA LEU A 110 -10.10 -13.64 12.26
C LEU A 110 -10.86 -14.93 11.94
N SER A 111 -10.34 -15.76 11.04
CA SER A 111 -10.94 -17.05 10.72
C SER A 111 -10.84 -18.06 11.87
N ALA A 112 -9.76 -18.01 12.66
CA ALA A 112 -9.58 -18.84 13.84
C ALA A 112 -10.51 -18.41 15.00
N GLU A 113 -10.73 -17.11 15.19
CA GLU A 113 -11.65 -16.58 16.22
C GLU A 113 -13.14 -16.85 15.92
N LEU A 114 -13.49 -17.12 14.66
CA LEU A 114 -14.84 -17.52 14.24
C LEU A 114 -15.15 -19.01 14.51
N GLN A 115 -14.20 -19.79 15.04
CA GLN A 115 -14.50 -21.14 15.49
C GLN A 115 -15.35 -21.10 16.77
N PRO A 116 -16.45 -21.88 16.85
CA PRO A 116 -17.32 -21.86 18.02
C PRO A 116 -16.52 -22.31 19.24
N THR A 117 -16.28 -21.38 20.17
CA THR A 117 -15.74 -21.69 21.49
C THR A 117 -16.78 -22.53 22.22
N VAL A 118 -16.65 -23.86 22.16
CA VAL A 118 -17.49 -24.78 22.94
C VAL A 118 -17.05 -24.65 24.39
N LEU A 119 -17.75 -23.80 25.14
CA LEU A 119 -17.68 -23.79 26.60
C LEU A 119 -18.36 -25.08 27.10
N THR A 120 -17.57 -26.11 27.37
CA THR A 120 -18.06 -27.28 28.10
C THR A 120 -18.35 -26.84 29.53
N LEU A 121 -19.60 -26.44 29.82
CA LEU A 121 -20.07 -26.32 31.19
C LEU A 121 -20.04 -27.73 31.79
N GLY A 122 -19.02 -27.99 32.62
CA GLY A 122 -18.97 -29.22 33.39
C GLY A 122 -20.24 -29.32 34.23
N ASN A 123 -20.95 -30.46 34.11
CA ASN A 123 -22.12 -30.75 34.94
C ASN A 123 -21.71 -30.69 36.42
N THR A 124 -22.00 -29.57 37.08
CA THR A 124 -21.97 -29.52 38.54
C THR A 124 -23.19 -30.32 39.00
N SER A 125 -22.98 -31.60 39.33
CA SER A 125 -23.97 -32.40 40.05
C SER A 125 -24.33 -31.66 41.32
N SER A 126 -25.52 -31.08 41.34
CA SER A 126 -26.09 -30.46 42.53
C SER A 126 -26.56 -31.60 43.43
N ASP A 127 -25.73 -32.01 44.39
CA ASP A 127 -26.16 -32.85 45.49
C ASP A 127 -27.13 -32.03 46.36
N SER A 128 -28.42 -32.26 46.16
CA SER A 128 -29.48 -31.82 47.06
C SER A 128 -29.53 -32.79 48.25
N GLU A 129 -29.07 -32.32 49.41
CA GLU A 129 -29.30 -32.99 50.69
C GLU A 129 -30.80 -32.89 51.06
N GLU A 130 -31.54 -33.99 50.91
CA GLU A 130 -32.86 -34.15 51.51
C GLU A 130 -32.70 -34.49 53.00
N SER A 131 -33.18 -33.58 53.85
CA SER A 131 -33.35 -33.79 55.29
C SER A 131 -34.60 -34.62 55.55
N ASN A 132 -34.47 -35.71 56.30
CA ASN A 132 -35.53 -36.33 57.11
C ASN A 132 -34.96 -36.76 58.46
#